data_AF-A0A352UNU8-F1
#
_entry.id   AF-A0A352UNU8-F1
#
_cell.length_a   1.000
_cell.length_b   1.000
_cell.length_c   1.000
_cell.angle_alpha   90.00
_cell.angle_beta   90.00
_cell.angle_gamma   90.00
#
_symmetry.space_group_name_H-M   'P 1'
#
loop_
_entity.id
_entity.type
_entity.pdbx_description
1 polymer ?
#
loop_
_entity_poly.entity_id
_entity_poly.type
_entity_poly.pdbx_seq_one_letter_code
_entity_poly.pdbx_strand_id
1 'polypeptide(L)'
;ALLAMMACGFSYGGVPTISSAATGEFFGPAWYGKNFSIVNLNIFPAAFASAIAGAMQTASGTYTGAFLLFMSLETVAAILILILGRVRKRLETR
;
A
#
# COMPACT_ATOMS: atom_id res chain seq x y z
N ALA A 1 -12.15 -12.49 -13.35
CA ALA A 1 -10.94 -11.75 -13.78
C ALA A 1 -11.19 -10.25 -13.90
N LEU A 2 -12.13 -9.79 -14.73
CA LEU A 2 -12.37 -8.36 -14.98
C LEU A 2 -12.71 -7.55 -13.70
N LEU A 3 -13.65 -8.03 -12.90
CA LEU A 3 -14.03 -7.38 -11.63
C LEU A 3 -12.86 -7.25 -10.65
N ALA A 4 -12.01 -8.27 -10.56
CA ALA A 4 -10.82 -8.23 -9.72
C ALA A 4 -9.80 -7.21 -10.25
N MET A 5 -9.63 -7.12 -11.57
CA MET A 5 -8.76 -6.12 -12.20
C MET A 5 -9.29 -4.69 -12.01
N MET A 6 -10.60 -4.49 -12.13
CA MET A 6 -11.25 -3.20 -11.85
C MET A 6 -11.09 -2.80 -10.39
N ALA A 7 -11.30 -3.74 -9.45
CA ALA A 7 -11.11 -3.50 -8.03
C ALA A 7 -9.64 -3.13 -7.70
N CYS A 8 -8.67 -3.89 -8.22
CA CYS A 8 -7.25 -3.57 -8.05
C CYS A 8 -6.89 -2.20 -8.62
N GLY A 9 -7.40 -1.85 -9.81
CA GLY A 9 -7.17 -0.55 -10.43
C GLY A 9 -7.74 0.61 -9.61
N PHE A 10 -8.96 0.44 -9.09
CA PHE A 10 -9.60 1.42 -8.22
C PHE A 10 -8.83 1.63 -6.91
N SER A 11 -8.42 0.54 -6.25
CA SER A 11 -7.67 0.59 -5.00
C SER A 11 -6.28 1.21 -5.18
N TYR A 12 -5.54 0.80 -6.22
CA TYR A 12 -4.18 1.30 -6.46
C TYR A 12 -4.16 2.77 -6.90
N GLY A 13 -5.15 3.21 -7.68
CA GLY A 13 -5.25 4.59 -8.16
C GLY A 13 -5.41 5.64 -7.06
N GLY A 14 -5.94 5.27 -5.89
CA GLY A 14 -6.09 6.19 -4.75
C GLY A 14 -4.81 6.42 -3.94
N VAL A 15 -3.81 5.54 -4.06
CA VAL A 15 -2.58 5.58 -3.25
C VAL A 15 -1.77 6.88 -3.45
N PRO A 16 -1.52 7.36 -4.68
CA PRO A 16 -0.75 8.60 -4.88
C PRO A 16 -1.44 9.82 -4.28
N THR A 17 -2.77 9.90 -4.39
CA THR A 17 -3.57 11.00 -3.83
C THR A 17 -3.53 10.98 -2.31
N ILE A 18 -3.67 9.82 -1.67
CA ILE A 18 -3.59 9.67 -0.22
C ILE A 18 -2.19 10.02 0.28
N SER A 19 -1.14 9.49 -0.34
CA SER A 19 0.26 9.79 0.02
C SER A 19 0.59 11.27 -0.15
N SER A 20 0.06 11.90 -1.20
CA SER A 20 0.20 13.33 -1.47
C SER A 20 -0.47 14.18 -0.38
N ALA A 21 -1.72 13.87 -0.01
CA ALA A 21 -2.44 14.55 1.05
C ALA A 21 -1.76 14.35 2.43
N ALA A 22 -1.40 13.11 2.76
CA ALA A 22 -0.72 12.78 4.02
C ALA A 22 0.63 13.50 4.13
N THR A 23 1.44 13.54 3.07
CA THR A 23 2.72 14.26 3.09
C THR A 23 2.51 15.75 3.39
N GLY A 24 1.47 16.35 2.81
CA GLY A 24 1.15 17.76 3.02
C GLY A 24 0.70 18.05 4.44
N GLU A 25 -0.14 17.17 5.00
CA GLU A 25 -0.66 17.25 6.37
C GLU A 25 0.44 17.05 7.42
N PHE A 26 1.33 16.06 7.24
CA PHE A 26 2.35 15.72 8.25
C PHE A 26 3.61 16.59 8.19
N PHE A 27 4.05 17.01 6.99
CA PHE A 27 5.37 17.65 6.83
C PHE A 27 5.30 19.10 6.30
N GLY A 28 4.12 19.57 5.91
CA GLY A 28 3.91 20.94 5.43
C GLY A 28 4.51 21.22 4.03
N PRO A 29 4.33 22.46 3.51
CA PRO A 29 4.60 22.79 2.11
C PRO A 29 6.08 23.09 1.78
N ALA A 30 6.89 23.51 2.77
CA ALA A 30 8.23 24.05 2.53
C ALA A 30 9.19 23.07 1.84
N TRP A 31 9.03 21.76 2.07
CA TRP A 31 9.85 20.69 1.45
C TRP A 31 8.98 19.57 0.86
N TYR A 32 7.79 19.92 0.41
CA TYR A 32 6.77 18.96 -0.01
C TYR A 32 7.27 17.96 -1.05
N GLY A 33 7.94 18.42 -2.11
CA GLY A 33 8.46 17.55 -3.17
C GLY A 33 9.45 16.52 -2.65
N LYS A 34 10.37 16.93 -1.76
CA LYS A 34 11.37 16.02 -1.15
C LYS A 34 10.72 15.01 -0.22
N ASN A 35 9.81 15.48 0.65
CA ASN A 35 9.12 14.62 1.61
C ASN A 35 8.20 13.63 0.90
N PHE A 36 7.51 14.07 -0.16
CA PHE A 36 6.66 13.20 -0.98
C PHE A 36 7.49 12.12 -1.67
N SER A 37 8.63 12.48 -2.27
CA SER A 37 9.55 11.50 -2.84
C SER A 37 10.03 10.47 -1.81
N ILE A 38 10.36 10.89 -0.59
CA ILE A 38 10.77 9.97 0.48
C ILE A 38 9.63 9.04 0.91
N VAL A 39 8.41 9.56 1.05
CA VAL A 39 7.22 8.73 1.35
C VAL A 39 6.98 7.73 0.22
N ASN A 40 7.13 8.15 -1.04
CA ASN A 40 6.88 7.30 -2.21
C ASN A 40 8.00 6.28 -2.47
N LEU A 41 9.20 6.45 -1.89
CA LEU A 41 10.28 5.45 -1.96
C LEU A 41 9.88 4.10 -1.36
N ASN A 42 8.84 4.04 -0.52
CA ASN A 42 8.29 2.79 -0.02
C ASN A 42 7.80 1.83 -1.14
N ILE A 43 7.49 2.35 -2.34
CA ILE A 43 7.14 1.52 -3.51
C ILE A 43 8.33 0.73 -4.04
N PHE A 44 9.57 1.17 -3.77
CA PHE A 44 10.77 0.53 -4.34
C PHE A 44 10.90 -0.95 -3.93
N PRO A 45 10.81 -1.33 -2.64
CA PRO A 45 10.71 -2.74 -2.25
C PRO A 45 9.51 -3.46 -2.87
N ALA A 46 8.35 -2.80 -2.97
CA ALA A 46 7.13 -3.39 -3.53
C ALA A 46 7.27 -3.74 -5.02
N ALA A 47 8.14 -3.06 -5.77
CA ALA A 47 8.41 -3.38 -7.17
C ALA A 47 8.98 -4.81 -7.37
N PHE A 48 9.62 -5.37 -6.35
CA PHE A 48 10.13 -6.75 -6.37
C PHE A 48 9.05 -7.81 -6.09
N ALA A 49 7.84 -7.41 -5.70
CA ALA A 49 6.72 -8.32 -5.45
C ALA A 49 6.45 -9.25 -6.64
N SER A 50 6.48 -8.71 -7.86
CA SER A 50 6.28 -9.49 -9.09
C SER A 50 7.38 -10.54 -9.31
N ALA A 51 8.63 -10.20 -8.99
CA ALA A 51 9.75 -11.13 -9.09
C ALA A 51 9.63 -12.28 -8.07
N ILE A 52 9.22 -11.96 -6.84
CA ILE A 52 8.93 -12.96 -5.80
C ILE A 52 7.78 -13.86 -6.23
N ALA A 53 6.69 -13.29 -6.76
CA ALA A 53 5.54 -14.05 -7.27
C ALA A 53 5.95 -15.02 -8.39
N GLY A 54 6.78 -14.55 -9.33
CA GLY A 54 7.32 -15.38 -10.41
C GLY A 54 8.20 -16.50 -9.89
N ALA A 55 9.11 -16.22 -8.95
CA ALA A 55 9.96 -17.24 -8.34
C ALA A 55 9.15 -18.31 -7.59
N MET A 56 8.10 -17.91 -6.87
CA MET A 56 7.18 -18.84 -6.19
C MET A 56 6.42 -19.72 -7.19
N GLN A 57 5.99 -19.15 -8.31
CA GLN A 57 5.35 -19.90 -9.39
C GLN A 57 6.32 -20.90 -10.02
N THR A 58 7.56 -20.50 -10.31
CA THR A 58 8.58 -21.39 -10.86
C THR A 58 8.87 -22.57 -9.93
N ALA A 59 8.92 -22.34 -8.62
CA ALA A 59 9.19 -23.39 -7.65
C ALA A 59 8.00 -24.34 -7.41
N SER A 60 6.77 -23.81 -7.37
CA SER A 60 5.57 -24.59 -6.96
C SER A 60 4.67 -25.00 -8.14
N GLY A 61 4.95 -24.51 -9.35
CA GLY A 61 4.11 -24.70 -10.55
C GLY A 61 2.78 -23.92 -10.54
N THR A 62 2.44 -23.23 -9.45
CA THR A 62 1.15 -22.54 -9.27
C THR A 62 1.33 -21.17 -8.61
N TYR A 63 0.34 -20.28 -8.80
CA TYR A 63 0.33 -18.95 -8.19
C TYR A 63 -0.31 -18.90 -6.79
N THR A 64 -0.83 -20.01 -6.28
CA THR A 64 -1.60 -20.04 -5.03
C THR A 64 -0.79 -19.51 -3.85
N GLY A 65 0.49 -19.91 -3.73
CA GLY A 65 1.37 -19.43 -2.67
C GLY A 65 1.62 -17.91 -2.73
N ALA A 66 1.85 -17.37 -3.93
CA ALA A 66 2.03 -15.94 -4.12
C ALA A 66 0.75 -15.16 -3.78
N PHE A 67 -0.42 -15.65 -4.21
CA PHE A 67 -1.71 -15.05 -3.87
C PHE A 67 -1.94 -15.00 -2.35
N LEU A 68 -1.68 -16.09 -1.63
CA LEU A 68 -1.86 -16.15 -0.18
C LEU A 68 -0.89 -15.20 0.55
N LEU A 69 0.34 -15.09 0.08
CA LEU A 69 1.33 -14.17 0.64
C LEU A 69 0.86 -12.72 0.52
N PHE A 70 0.51 -12.25 -0.68
CA PHE A 70 0.08 -10.86 -0.88
C PHE A 70 -1.26 -10.56 -0.21
N MET A 71 -2.20 -11.51 -0.22
CA MET A 71 -3.48 -11.36 0.49
C MET A 71 -3.26 -11.21 2.00
N SER A 72 -2.32 -11.96 2.58
CA SER A 72 -1.99 -11.86 4.01
C SER A 72 -1.36 -10.49 4.34
N LEU A 73 -0.43 -10.01 3.51
CA LEU A 73 0.20 -8.70 3.70
C LEU A 73 -0.82 -7.55 3.60
N GLU A 74 -1.70 -7.58 2.59
CA GLU A 74 -2.78 -6.59 2.42
C GLU A 74 -3.76 -6.62 3.59
N THR A 75 -4.10 -7.81 4.10
CA THR A 75 -4.99 -7.94 5.27
C THR A 75 -4.37 -7.29 6.50
N VAL A 76 -3.07 -7.50 6.75
CA VAL A 76 -2.35 -6.86 7.87
C VAL A 76 -2.30 -5.34 7.69
N ALA A 77 -1.99 -4.86 6.48
CA ALA A 77 -1.96 -3.43 6.17
C ALA A 77 -3.33 -2.77 6.40
N ALA A 78 -4.42 -3.39 5.94
CA ALA A 78 -5.77 -2.91 6.15
C ALA A 78 -6.12 -2.81 7.65
N ILE A 79 -5.74 -3.81 8.45
CA ILE A 79 -5.94 -3.78 9.91
C ILE A 79 -5.19 -2.61 10.54
N LEU A 80 -3.92 -2.39 10.16
CA LEU A 80 -3.10 -1.29 10.67
C LEU A 80 -3.71 0.08 10.34
N ILE A 81 -4.20 0.26 9.10
CA ILE A 81 -4.87 1.49 8.67
C ILE A 81 -6.16 1.72 9.48
N LEU A 82 -6.95 0.67 9.72
CA LEU A 82 -8.15 0.76 10.55
C LEU A 82 -7.83 1.14 12.00
N ILE A 83 -6.77 0.57 12.58
CA ILE A 83 -6.30 0.91 13.92
C ILE A 83 -5.86 2.38 13.96
N LEU A 84 -5.03 2.81 13.01
CA LEU A 84 -4.56 4.20 12.92
C LEU A 84 -5.74 5.18 12.81
N GLY A 85 -6.73 4.87 11.97
CA GLY A 85 -7.94 5.68 11.83
C GLY A 85 -8.75 5.79 13.13
N ARG A 86 -8.82 4.73 13.94
CA ARG A 86 -9.46 4.77 15.27
C ARG A 86 -8.65 5.57 16.29
N VAL A 87 -7.33 5.42 16.27
CA VAL A 87 -6.43 6.16 17.18
C VAL A 87 -6.50 7.66 16.88
N ARG A 88 -6.44 8.06 15.61
CA ARG A 88 -6.50 9.48 15.20
C ARG A 88 -7.79 10.17 15.68
N LYS A 89 -8.96 9.56 15.43
CA LYS A 89 -10.25 10.09 15.89
C LYS A 89 -10.32 10.28 17.41
N ARG A 90 -9.64 9.41 18.17
CA ARG A 90 -9.60 9.48 19.63
C ARG A 90 -8.69 10.60 20.14
N LEU A 91 -7.67 10.99 19.37
CA LEU A 91 -6.79 12.12 19.71
C LEU A 91 -7.46 13.46 19.40
N GLU A 92 -8.23 13.55 18.31
CA GLU A 92 -8.95 14.77 17.92
C GLU A 92 -10.15 15.11 18.82
N THR A 93 -10.62 14.13 19.61
CA THR A 93 -11.74 14.31 20.56
C THR A 93 -11.29 14.65 21.99
N ARG A 94 -9.98 14.83 22.22
CA ARG A 94 -9.40 15.28 23.49
C ARG A 94 -8.82 16.68 23.37
#